data_AF-A0A5B0RGH0-F1
#
_entry.id   AF-A0A5B0RGH0-F1
#
_cell.length_a   1.000
_cell.length_b   1.000
_cell.length_c   1.000
_cell.angle_alpha   90.00
_cell.angle_beta   90.00
_cell.angle_gamma   90.00
#
_symmetry.space_group_name_H-M   'P 1'
#
loop_
_entity.id
_entity.type
_entity.pdbx_description
1 polymer ?
#
loop_
_entity_poly.entity_id
_entity_poly.type
_entity_poly.pdbx_seq_one_letter_code
_entity_poly.pdbx_strand_id
1 'polypeptide(L)'
;MCRIKEVTYSKAKGRLNVTESIRMSDVTFRRTRTKDLAVLTLRGGKAERPRELQEIKLASQPSILCPVKAVRRRLSEARGIDTSILGYFFEGRRNHLTRETVISRIQSILREENFSGITGHSFRVGGASLRHALGVPINQICTLGRWKSAAYKVYLKAYTDEEVREAVDLLKP
;
A
#
# COMPACT_ATOMS: atom_id res chain seq x y z
N MET A 1 -6.52 -2.07 -2.52
CA MET A 1 -6.14 -1.47 -1.24
C MET A 1 -5.29 -2.46 -0.46
N CYS A 2 -4.04 -2.05 -0.21
CA CYS A 2 -3.05 -2.79 0.56
C CYS A 2 -3.38 -2.74 2.06
N ARG A 3 -3.21 -3.85 2.78
CA ARG A 3 -3.10 -3.81 4.25
C ARG A 3 -1.64 -3.67 4.61
N ILE A 4 -1.30 -2.85 5.59
CA ILE A 4 0.10 -2.60 5.94
C ILE A 4 0.87 -3.90 6.22
N LYS A 5 0.22 -4.85 6.91
CA LYS A 5 0.81 -6.15 7.26
C LYS A 5 1.20 -7.02 6.05
N GLU A 6 0.61 -6.78 4.89
CA GLU A 6 0.86 -7.58 3.67
C GLU A 6 2.15 -7.16 2.97
N VAL A 7 2.70 -6.01 3.34
CA VAL A 7 3.91 -5.45 2.72
C VAL A 7 4.99 -5.11 3.74
N THR A 8 4.76 -5.38 5.04
CA THR A 8 5.75 -5.29 6.12
C THR A 8 6.17 -6.68 6.60
N TYR A 9 7.27 -6.75 7.35
CA TYR A 9 7.94 -8.01 7.69
C TYR A 9 7.90 -8.30 9.19
N SER A 10 7.99 -9.58 9.58
CA SER A 10 7.98 -10.00 10.99
C SER A 10 9.31 -9.73 11.72
N LYS A 11 10.41 -9.64 10.97
CA LYS A 11 11.75 -9.39 11.51
C LYS A 11 12.44 -8.30 10.70
N ALA A 12 13.17 -7.42 11.38
CA ALA A 12 13.89 -6.31 10.75
C ALA A 12 15.16 -6.76 10.02
N LYS A 13 15.72 -7.92 10.39
CA LYS A 13 16.97 -8.46 9.84
C LYS A 13 16.84 -9.97 9.63
N GLY A 14 17.72 -10.51 8.79
CA GLY A 14 17.84 -11.95 8.54
C GLY A 14 17.15 -12.39 7.25
N ARG A 15 16.84 -13.69 7.16
CA ARG A 15 16.17 -14.25 5.98
C ARG A 15 14.67 -13.99 6.03
N LEU A 16 14.10 -13.68 4.88
CA LEU A 16 12.66 -13.53 4.71
C LEU A 16 11.97 -14.89 4.71
N ASN A 17 10.75 -14.93 5.26
CA ASN A 17 9.88 -16.08 5.07
C ASN A 17 9.30 -16.02 3.64
N VAL A 18 9.89 -16.78 2.71
CA VAL A 18 9.58 -16.71 1.27
C VAL A 18 8.15 -17.12 0.91
N THR A 19 7.46 -17.86 1.79
CA THR A 19 6.07 -18.29 1.57
C THR A 19 5.05 -17.22 1.98
N GLU A 20 5.42 -16.32 2.88
CA GLU A 20 4.51 -15.33 3.47
C GLU A 20 4.86 -13.89 3.07
N SER A 21 6.14 -13.62 2.84
CA SER A 21 6.68 -12.27 2.65
C SER A 21 6.71 -11.91 1.17
N ILE A 22 6.20 -10.73 0.84
CA ILE A 22 6.36 -10.16 -0.50
C ILE A 22 7.81 -9.72 -0.76
N ARG A 23 8.34 -10.05 -1.93
CA ARG A 23 9.71 -9.76 -2.36
C ARG A 23 9.75 -8.93 -3.65
N MET A 24 10.95 -8.46 -4.02
CA MET A 24 11.16 -7.73 -5.27
C MET A 24 10.69 -8.54 -6.49
N SER A 25 10.95 -9.85 -6.51
CA SER A 25 10.50 -10.77 -7.56
C SER A 25 8.98 -10.91 -7.69
N ASP A 26 8.22 -10.46 -6.68
CA ASP A 26 6.75 -10.47 -6.70
C ASP A 26 6.15 -9.22 -7.33
N VAL A 27 6.99 -8.30 -7.83
CA VAL A 27 6.56 -7.08 -8.53
C VAL A 27 6.63 -7.30 -10.02
N THR A 28 5.52 -7.08 -10.70
CA THR A 28 5.47 -6.99 -12.16
C THR A 28 4.97 -5.62 -12.59
N PHE A 29 5.44 -5.14 -13.74
CA PHE A 29 4.92 -3.91 -14.34
C PHE A 29 4.11 -4.26 -15.57
N ARG A 30 2.97 -3.60 -15.72
CA ARG A 30 2.10 -3.70 -16.90
C ARG A 30 1.82 -2.31 -17.42
N ARG A 31 1.42 -2.20 -18.68
CA ARG A 31 0.98 -0.93 -19.27
C ARG A 31 -0.45 -1.10 -19.77
N THR A 32 -1.32 -0.16 -19.42
CA THR A 32 -2.63 -0.02 -20.05
C THR A 32 -2.55 1.06 -21.12
N ARG A 33 -3.63 1.29 -21.86
CA ARG A 33 -3.71 2.35 -22.87
C ARG A 33 -3.35 3.74 -22.33
N THR A 34 -3.58 3.99 -21.03
CA THR A 34 -3.47 5.33 -20.44
C THR A 34 -2.55 5.41 -19.22
N LYS A 35 -2.19 4.29 -18.59
CA LYS A 35 -1.46 4.28 -17.31
C LYS A 35 -0.47 3.13 -17.23
N ASP A 36 0.63 3.36 -16.53
CA ASP A 36 1.50 2.28 -16.08
C ASP A 36 0.93 1.68 -14.81
N LEU A 37 1.06 0.37 -14.65
CA LEU A 37 0.63 -0.38 -13.49
C LEU A 37 1.82 -1.10 -12.85
N ALA A 38 1.92 -1.05 -11.53
CA ALA A 38 2.72 -1.98 -10.75
C ALA A 38 1.76 -2.98 -10.08
N VAL A 39 2.04 -4.27 -10.24
CA VAL A 39 1.25 -5.37 -9.67
C VAL A 39 2.14 -6.10 -8.67
N LEU A 40 1.71 -6.09 -7.42
CA LEU A 40 2.37 -6.75 -6.30
C LEU A 40 1.61 -8.04 -5.98
N THR A 41 2.26 -9.18 -6.16
CA THR A 41 1.66 -10.49 -5.93
C THR A 41 1.91 -10.95 -4.49
N LEU A 42 0.84 -11.13 -3.73
CA LEU A 42 0.89 -11.55 -2.34
C LEU A 42 0.94 -13.09 -2.26
N ARG A 43 1.96 -13.61 -1.57
CA ARG A 43 2.14 -15.05 -1.31
C ARG A 43 1.43 -15.50 -0.03
N GLY A 44 1.43 -14.66 1.01
CA GLY A 44 0.80 -14.93 2.31
C GLY A 44 -0.41 -14.03 2.57
N GLY A 45 -1.59 -14.44 2.07
CA GLY A 45 -2.86 -13.82 2.42
C GLY A 45 -3.77 -14.84 3.10
N LYS A 46 -4.70 -14.39 3.96
CA LYS A 46 -5.86 -15.18 4.38
C LYS A 46 -6.68 -15.46 3.12
N ALA A 47 -6.28 -16.47 2.35
CA ALA A 47 -6.97 -16.99 1.20
C ALA A 47 -7.81 -18.16 1.72
N GLU A 48 -9.12 -18.09 1.52
CA GLU A 48 -10.02 -19.22 1.77
C GLU A 48 -9.70 -20.42 0.86
N ARG A 49 -8.78 -20.25 -0.10
CA ARG A 49 -8.27 -21.31 -0.98
C ARG A 49 -6.75 -21.17 -1.09
N PRO A 50 -5.96 -22.19 -0.70
CA PRO A 50 -4.48 -22.19 -0.76
C PRO A 50 -3.84 -21.97 -2.14
N ARG A 51 -4.59 -21.63 -3.20
CA ARG A 51 -4.13 -21.60 -4.59
C ARG A 51 -4.37 -20.29 -5.33
N GLU A 52 -5.07 -19.30 -4.75
CA GLU A 52 -5.35 -18.04 -5.44
C GLU A 52 -4.44 -16.93 -4.90
N LEU A 53 -3.41 -16.60 -5.68
CA LEU A 53 -2.51 -15.48 -5.41
C LEU A 53 -3.30 -14.17 -5.43
N GLN A 54 -3.13 -13.34 -4.40
CA GLN A 54 -3.83 -12.05 -4.33
C GLN A 54 -2.95 -10.96 -4.93
N GLU A 55 -3.51 -10.13 -5.81
CA GLU A 55 -2.78 -9.02 -6.41
C GLU A 55 -3.14 -7.67 -5.75
N ILE A 56 -2.14 -6.83 -5.52
CA ILE A 56 -2.32 -5.39 -5.28
C ILE A 56 -1.92 -4.66 -6.55
N LYS A 57 -2.90 -4.00 -7.19
CA LYS A 57 -2.69 -3.20 -8.40
C LYS A 57 -2.53 -1.73 -8.03
N LEU A 58 -1.41 -1.15 -8.44
CA LEU A 58 -1.05 0.25 -8.23
C LEU A 58 -1.02 0.93 -9.60
N ALA A 59 -1.85 1.95 -9.79
CA ALA A 59 -1.86 2.72 -11.04
C ALA A 59 -0.97 3.95 -10.92
N SER A 60 -0.30 4.30 -12.01
CA SER A 60 0.50 5.53 -12.08
C SER A 60 -0.38 6.75 -11.85
N GLN A 61 0.13 7.69 -11.07
CA GLN A 61 -0.47 9.00 -10.83
C GLN A 61 0.51 10.10 -11.28
N PRO A 62 0.01 11.22 -11.79
CA PRO A 62 0.85 12.35 -12.19
C PRO A 62 1.20 13.21 -10.98
N SER A 63 1.80 12.65 -9.94
CA SER A 63 2.24 13.41 -8.75
C SER A 63 3.48 12.78 -8.11
N ILE A 64 4.11 13.48 -7.17
CA ILE A 64 5.26 12.97 -6.42
C ILE A 64 4.93 11.71 -5.61
N LEU A 65 3.65 11.53 -5.27
CA LEU A 65 3.11 10.39 -4.53
C LEU A 65 2.78 9.18 -5.42
N CYS A 66 3.16 9.22 -6.70
CA CYS A 66 2.89 8.15 -7.65
C CYS A 66 3.38 6.78 -7.14
N PRO A 67 2.47 5.81 -6.91
CA PRO A 67 2.83 4.54 -6.28
C PRO A 67 3.70 3.67 -7.21
N VAL A 68 3.52 3.78 -8.53
CA VAL A 68 4.37 3.09 -9.51
C VAL A 68 5.80 3.61 -9.46
N LYS A 69 6.00 4.94 -9.42
CA LYS A 69 7.33 5.54 -9.26
C LYS A 69 7.94 5.15 -7.92
N ALA A 70 7.16 5.12 -6.84
CA ALA A 70 7.63 4.69 -5.52
C ALA A 70 8.14 3.24 -5.52
N VAL A 71 7.38 2.32 -6.14
CA VAL A 71 7.80 0.92 -6.28
C VAL A 71 9.07 0.80 -7.13
N ARG A 72 9.15 1.49 -8.28
CA ARG A 72 10.38 1.51 -9.10
C ARG A 72 11.61 1.98 -8.33
N ARG A 73 11.48 3.02 -7.50
CA ARG A 73 12.58 3.50 -6.63
C ARG A 73 13.03 2.42 -5.65
N ARG A 74 12.12 1.63 -5.08
CA ARG A 74 12.46 0.51 -4.19
C ARG A 74 13.18 -0.62 -4.93
N LEU A 75 12.74 -0.99 -6.13
CA LEU A 75 13.46 -1.99 -6.93
C LEU A 75 14.86 -1.51 -7.33
N SER A 76 14.99 -0.24 -7.70
CA SER A 76 16.30 0.35 -8.04
C SER A 76 17.25 0.37 -6.84
N GLU A 77 16.75 0.72 -5.65
CA GLU A 77 17.54 0.70 -4.41
C GLU A 77 18.00 -0.72 -4.04
N ALA A 78 17.21 -1.73 -4.42
CA ALA A 78 17.54 -3.13 -4.19
C ALA A 78 18.67 -3.66 -5.09
N ARG A 79 19.06 -2.93 -6.15
CA ARG A 79 20.14 -3.29 -7.08
C ARG A 79 20.00 -4.71 -7.65
N GLY A 80 18.77 -5.13 -7.97
CA GLY A 80 18.47 -6.46 -8.51
C GLY A 80 18.45 -7.59 -7.49
N ILE A 81 18.74 -7.33 -6.21
CA ILE A 81 18.68 -8.34 -5.15
C ILE A 81 17.22 -8.66 -4.83
N ASP A 82 16.86 -9.95 -4.89
CA ASP A 82 15.53 -10.41 -4.52
C ASP A 82 15.33 -10.37 -2.99
N THR A 83 14.86 -9.22 -2.50
CA THR A 83 14.69 -8.94 -1.07
C THR A 83 13.36 -8.25 -0.77
N SER A 84 13.19 -7.72 0.45
CA SER A 84 11.95 -7.10 0.91
C SER A 84 11.63 -5.81 0.13
N ILE A 85 10.46 -5.68 -0.50
CA ILE A 85 10.01 -4.43 -1.17
C ILE A 85 10.08 -3.22 -0.21
N LEU A 86 9.52 -3.36 1.01
CA LEU A 86 9.66 -2.35 2.05
C LEU A 86 10.85 -2.66 2.94
N GLY A 87 12.01 -2.18 2.51
CA GLY A 87 13.24 -2.22 3.29
C GLY A 87 14.23 -1.22 2.73
N TYR A 88 15.40 -1.15 3.36
CA TYR A 88 16.52 -0.34 2.90
C TYR A 88 17.84 -1.02 3.28
N PHE A 89 18.90 -0.73 2.54
CA PHE A 89 20.26 -1.07 2.94
C PHE A 89 20.83 -0.06 3.93
N PHE A 90 21.45 -0.56 4.99
CA PHE A 90 22.25 0.22 5.93
C PHE A 90 23.51 -0.58 6.25
N GLU A 91 24.68 0.01 6.05
CA GLU A 91 25.98 -0.64 6.23
C GLU A 91 26.07 -1.99 5.49
N GLY A 92 25.61 -2.03 4.24
CA GLY A 92 25.63 -3.23 3.40
C GLY A 92 24.64 -4.33 3.81
N ARG A 93 23.86 -4.14 4.89
CA ARG A 93 22.88 -5.11 5.38
C ARG A 93 21.47 -4.67 5.03
N ARG A 94 20.64 -5.62 4.62
CA ARG A 94 19.21 -5.34 4.40
C ARG A 94 18.49 -5.19 5.74
N ASN A 95 17.77 -4.08 5.88
CA ASN A 95 16.83 -3.85 6.97
C ASN A 95 15.41 -3.89 6.40
N HIS A 96 14.63 -4.86 6.84
CA HIS A 96 13.23 -5.02 6.49
C HIS A 96 12.36 -4.12 7.38
N LEU A 97 11.38 -3.44 6.81
CA LEU A 97 10.48 -2.60 7.58
C LEU A 97 9.41 -3.46 8.24
N THR A 98 9.47 -3.56 9.58
CA THR A 98 8.42 -4.22 10.36
C THR A 98 7.19 -3.32 10.48
N ARG A 99 6.05 -3.93 10.79
CA ARG A 99 4.80 -3.19 10.97
C ARG A 99 4.95 -2.14 12.06
N GLU A 100 5.57 -2.51 13.17
CA GLU A 100 5.78 -1.68 14.35
C GLU A 100 6.65 -0.48 14.00
N THR A 101 7.77 -0.70 13.28
CA THR A 101 8.65 0.39 12.84
C THR A 101 7.93 1.36 11.91
N VAL A 102 7.16 0.86 10.93
CA VAL A 102 6.43 1.72 9.99
C VAL A 102 5.36 2.54 10.71
N ILE A 103 4.54 1.90 11.55
CA ILE A 103 3.48 2.61 12.29
C ILE A 103 4.06 3.62 13.26
N SER A 104 5.09 3.26 14.03
CA SER A 104 5.74 4.16 14.98
C SER A 104 6.31 5.39 14.25
N ARG A 105 7.00 5.20 13.12
CA ARG A 105 7.55 6.31 12.34
C ARG A 105 6.46 7.23 11.79
N ILE A 106 5.40 6.66 11.22
CA ILE A 106 4.26 7.43 10.72
C ILE A 106 3.62 8.24 11.84
N GLN A 107 3.38 7.61 13.00
CA GLN A 107 2.77 8.29 14.15
C GLN A 107 3.68 9.38 14.72
N SER A 108 5.01 9.23 14.68
CA SER A 108 5.93 10.30 15.09
C SER A 108 5.78 11.53 14.21
N ILE A 109 5.88 11.35 12.89
CA ILE A 109 5.77 12.44 11.91
C ILE A 109 4.42 13.15 12.06
N LEU A 110 3.34 12.39 12.22
CA LEU A 110 2.01 12.97 12.37
C LEU A 110 1.84 13.75 13.67
N ARG A 111 2.40 13.26 14.78
CA ARG A 111 2.36 13.99 16.07
C ARG A 111 3.11 15.31 16.01
N GLU A 112 4.23 15.37 15.29
CA GLU A 112 4.97 16.62 15.04
C GLU A 112 4.09 17.66 14.33
N GLU A 113 3.17 17.20 13.49
CA GLU A 113 2.18 18.02 12.77
C GLU A 113 0.82 18.12 13.50
N ASN A 114 0.76 17.79 14.79
CA ASN A 114 -0.47 17.77 15.62
C ASN A 114 -1.59 16.83 15.15
N PHE A 115 -1.30 15.87 14.27
CA PHE A 115 -2.21 14.80 13.89
C PHE A 115 -2.03 13.58 14.80
N SER A 116 -3.09 13.19 15.53
CA SER A 116 -3.09 12.02 16.41
C SER A 116 -4.13 10.97 15.98
N GLY A 117 -4.06 9.76 16.56
CA GLY A 117 -5.08 8.72 16.33
C GLY A 117 -4.98 7.96 14.99
N ILE A 118 -3.96 8.21 14.16
CA ILE A 118 -3.75 7.46 12.91
C ILE A 118 -3.11 6.11 13.21
N THR A 119 -3.76 5.03 12.74
CA THR A 119 -3.29 3.66 12.87
C THR A 119 -3.08 3.04 11.50
N GLY A 120 -2.47 1.84 11.45
CA GLY A 120 -2.35 1.09 10.20
C GLY A 120 -3.70 0.79 9.53
N HIS A 121 -4.78 0.76 10.32
CA HIS A 121 -6.13 0.57 9.81
C HIS A 121 -6.67 1.82 9.11
N SER A 122 -6.31 3.02 9.61
CA SER A 122 -6.74 4.30 9.06
C SER A 122 -6.39 4.46 7.58
N PHE A 123 -5.26 3.93 7.12
CA PHE A 123 -4.90 3.95 5.68
C PHE A 123 -5.91 3.24 4.78
N ARG A 124 -6.47 2.14 5.28
CA ARG A 124 -7.47 1.37 4.52
C ARG A 124 -8.83 2.06 4.54
N VAL A 125 -9.21 2.64 5.68
CA VAL A 125 -10.44 3.43 5.83
C VAL A 125 -10.36 4.67 4.95
N GLY A 126 -9.34 5.52 5.15
CA GLY A 126 -9.14 6.75 4.39
C GLY A 126 -9.02 6.51 2.89
N GLY A 127 -8.27 5.48 2.46
CA GLY A 127 -8.16 5.13 1.04
C GLY A 127 -9.48 4.67 0.41
N ALA A 128 -10.41 4.13 1.19
CA ALA A 128 -11.75 3.76 0.72
C ALA A 128 -12.68 4.97 0.69
N SER A 129 -12.71 5.75 1.78
CA SER A 129 -13.51 6.97 1.90
C SER A 129 -13.15 7.97 0.80
N LEU A 130 -11.85 8.21 0.56
CA LEU A 130 -11.39 9.10 -0.50
C LEU A 130 -11.86 8.62 -1.88
N ARG A 131 -11.76 7.32 -2.17
CA ARG A 131 -12.25 6.77 -3.45
C ARG A 131 -13.76 6.95 -3.62
N HIS A 132 -14.51 6.73 -2.54
CA HIS A 132 -15.95 6.92 -2.54
C HIS A 132 -16.31 8.39 -2.79
N ALA A 133 -15.62 9.31 -2.10
CA ALA A 133 -15.81 10.75 -2.27
C ALA A 133 -15.47 11.22 -3.70
N LEU A 134 -14.49 10.59 -4.35
CA LEU A 134 -14.14 10.81 -5.76
C LEU A 134 -15.07 10.08 -6.75
N GLY A 135 -16.21 9.55 -6.31
CA GLY A 135 -17.21 8.91 -7.16
C GLY A 135 -16.83 7.52 -7.69
N VAL A 136 -15.81 6.86 -7.14
CA VAL A 136 -15.49 5.47 -7.54
C VAL A 136 -16.64 4.54 -7.14
N PRO A 137 -17.20 3.75 -8.06
CA PRO A 137 -18.31 2.85 -7.75
C PRO A 137 -17.99 1.88 -6.59
N ILE A 138 -18.95 1.68 -5.69
CA ILE A 138 -18.78 0.85 -4.48
C ILE A 138 -18.31 -0.57 -4.81
N ASN A 139 -18.84 -1.17 -5.88
CA ASN A 139 -18.40 -2.51 -6.32
C ASN A 139 -16.89 -2.54 -6.62
N GLN A 140 -16.35 -1.52 -7.28
CA GLN A 140 -14.91 -1.40 -7.54
C GLN A 140 -14.12 -1.16 -6.25
N ILE A 141 -14.63 -0.35 -5.32
CA ILE A 141 -13.99 -0.15 -4.02
C ILE A 141 -13.95 -1.47 -3.24
N CYS A 142 -15.02 -2.26 -3.26
CA CYS A 142 -15.07 -3.60 -2.65
C CYS A 142 -14.08 -4.57 -3.28
N THR A 143 -13.98 -4.61 -4.61
CA THR A 143 -12.98 -5.41 -5.33
C THR A 143 -11.56 -4.99 -4.95
N LEU A 144 -11.25 -3.69 -4.97
CA LEU A 144 -9.95 -3.16 -4.56
C LEU A 144 -9.68 -3.45 -3.09
N GLY A 145 -10.69 -3.33 -2.23
CA GLY A 145 -10.64 -3.63 -0.82
C GLY A 145 -10.41 -5.12 -0.56
N ARG A 146 -10.84 -6.01 -1.45
CA ARG A 146 -11.03 -7.44 -1.14
C ARG A 146 -12.02 -7.60 0.03
N TRP A 147 -13.14 -6.87 -0.03
CA TRP A 147 -14.27 -7.02 0.88
C TRP A 147 -15.30 -7.96 0.27
N LYS A 148 -15.68 -9.00 1.01
CA LYS A 148 -16.66 -10.02 0.58
C LYS A 148 -18.09 -9.73 1.03
N SER A 149 -18.28 -8.76 1.93
CA SER A 149 -19.57 -8.44 2.53
C SER A 149 -19.75 -6.92 2.63
N ALA A 150 -20.88 -6.49 3.20
CA ALA A 150 -21.17 -5.10 3.52
C ALA A 150 -20.22 -4.46 4.55
N ALA A 151 -19.12 -5.12 4.93
CA ALA A 151 -18.06 -4.56 5.77
C ALA A 151 -17.48 -3.24 5.23
N TYR A 152 -17.63 -2.92 3.95
CA TYR A 152 -17.26 -1.60 3.42
C TYR A 152 -18.07 -0.46 4.06
N LYS A 153 -19.32 -0.69 4.48
CA LYS A 153 -20.21 0.33 5.04
C LYS A 153 -19.63 0.97 6.31
N VAL A 154 -18.97 0.19 7.16
CA VAL A 154 -18.31 0.71 8.38
C VAL A 154 -16.99 1.43 8.10
N TYR A 155 -16.48 1.35 6.85
CA TYR A 155 -15.24 1.99 6.45
C TYR A 155 -15.43 3.29 5.67
N LEU A 156 -16.60 3.52 5.10
CA LEU A 156 -16.86 4.75 4.37
C LEU A 156 -17.21 5.87 5.35
N LYS A 157 -16.32 6.85 5.42
CA LYS A 157 -16.58 8.14 6.05
C LYS A 157 -16.95 9.13 4.96
N ALA A 158 -17.98 9.93 5.20
CA ALA A 158 -18.34 11.03 4.31
C ALA A 158 -17.23 12.07 4.30
N TYR A 159 -16.99 12.67 3.14
CA TYR A 159 -16.16 13.86 2.97
C TYR A 159 -17.10 14.99 2.59
N THR A 160 -16.83 16.18 3.09
CA THR A 160 -17.42 17.43 2.60
C THR A 160 -16.83 17.79 1.24
N ASP A 161 -17.52 18.65 0.48
CA ASP A 161 -17.02 19.12 -0.82
C ASP A 161 -15.72 19.92 -0.70
N GLU A 162 -15.47 20.56 0.44
CA GLU A 162 -14.19 21.21 0.75
C GLU A 162 -13.07 20.18 0.93
N GLU A 163 -13.28 19.16 1.77
CA GLU A 163 -12.29 18.09 1.99
C GLU A 163 -11.97 17.33 0.69
N VAL A 164 -12.96 17.15 -0.19
CA VAL A 164 -12.73 16.57 -1.53
C VAL A 164 -11.84 17.47 -2.37
N ARG A 165 -12.12 18.79 -2.42
CA ARG A 165 -11.31 19.74 -3.19
C ARG A 165 -9.87 19.78 -2.69
N GLU A 166 -9.66 19.92 -1.38
CA GLU A 166 -8.33 19.89 -0.77
C GLU A 166 -7.56 18.60 -1.09
N ALA A 167 -8.23 17.44 -0.96
CA ALA A 167 -7.61 16.15 -1.28
C ALA A 167 -7.26 16.02 -2.76
N VAL A 168 -8.08 16.56 -3.68
CA VAL A 168 -7.80 16.56 -5.11
C VAL A 168 -6.62 17.48 -5.42
N ASP A 169 -6.52 18.65 -4.78
CA ASP A 169 -5.41 19.58 -4.98
C ASP A 169 -4.06 18.97 -4.59
N LEU A 170 -4.01 18.20 -3.49
CA LEU A 170 -2.82 17.44 -3.09
C LEU A 170 -2.40 16.34 -4.08
N LEU A 171 -3.31 15.91 -4.96
CA LEU A 171 -3.05 14.87 -5.96
C LEU A 171 -2.70 15.44 -7.33
N LYS A 172 -2.79 16.76 -7.52
CA LYS A 172 -2.35 17.43 -8.73
C LYS A 172 -0.80 17.37 -8.83
N PRO A 173 -0.25 17.36 -10.06
CA PRO A 173 1.20 17.33 -10.30
C PRO A 173 1.95 18.51 -9.71
#